data_AF-A0A4S0I4L2-F1
#
_entry.id   AF-A0A4S0I4L2-F1
#
_cell.length_a   1.000
_cell.length_b   1.000
_cell.length_c   1.000
_cell.angle_alpha   90.00
_cell.angle_beta   90.00
_cell.angle_gamma   90.00
#
_symmetry.space_group_name_H-M   'P 1'
#
loop_
_entity.id
_entity.type
_entity.pdbx_description
1 polymer ?
#
loop_
_entity_poly.entity_id
_entity_poly.type
_entity_poly.pdbx_seq_one_letter_code
_entity_poly.pdbx_strand_id
1 'polypeptide(L)'
;LIAIDGSAHSGLEPLDVQGLVRDVGNSGHVEQRMAQDAFIGHIHMRARAPEMLMKFYLGVLGFRPHIQSRTFGMFDCGTERRPHMVAFNIWAR
;
A
#
# COMPACT_ATOMS: atom_id res chain seq x y z
N LEU A 1 0.49 -15.83 0.79
CA LEU A 1 1.22 -15.58 2.07
C LEU A 1 0.82 -16.69 3.05
N ILE A 2 1.57 -16.93 4.12
CA ILE A 2 1.17 -17.87 5.19
C ILE A 2 0.91 -17.05 6.44
N ALA A 3 -0.26 -17.21 7.06
CA ALA A 3 -0.62 -16.54 8.30
C ALA A 3 0.12 -17.16 9.50
N ILE A 4 0.05 -16.48 10.65
CA ILE A 4 0.70 -16.92 11.90
C ILE A 4 0.18 -18.28 12.40
N ASP A 5 -1.02 -18.68 11.98
CA ASP A 5 -1.64 -19.96 12.30
C ASP A 5 -1.32 -21.07 11.26
N GLY A 6 -0.47 -20.78 10.27
CA GLY A 6 -0.09 -21.70 9.21
C GLY A 6 -1.08 -21.79 8.05
N SER A 7 -2.19 -21.06 8.09
CA SER A 7 -3.17 -21.07 7.01
C SER A 7 -2.71 -20.26 5.79
N ALA A 8 -3.27 -20.59 4.62
CA ALA A 8 -3.04 -19.81 3.41
C ALA A 8 -3.69 -18.43 3.54
N HIS A 9 -2.86 -17.38 3.48
CA HIS A 9 -3.29 -16.00 3.60
C HIS A 9 -3.27 -15.31 2.23
N SER A 10 -4.43 -14.75 1.86
CA SER A 10 -4.68 -14.04 0.59
C SER A 10 -3.77 -12.81 0.43
N GLY A 11 -3.54 -12.06 1.52
CA GLY A 11 -2.81 -10.79 1.48
C GLY A 11 -3.60 -9.64 0.87
N LEU A 12 -4.85 -9.89 0.43
CA LEU A 12 -5.75 -8.91 -0.17
C LEU A 12 -6.93 -8.56 0.75
N GLU A 13 -7.04 -9.24 1.89
CA GLU A 13 -8.09 -9.00 2.88
C GLU A 13 -7.99 -7.58 3.45
N PRO A 14 -9.12 -6.95 3.83
CA PRO A 14 -9.09 -5.68 4.54
C PRO A 14 -8.22 -5.77 5.79
N LEU A 15 -7.61 -4.63 6.15
CA LEU A 15 -6.95 -4.48 7.43
C LEU A 15 -7.96 -4.68 8.57
N ASP A 16 -7.69 -5.58 9.53
CA ASP A 16 -8.49 -5.70 10.75
C ASP A 16 -8.21 -4.53 11.69
N VAL A 17 -8.86 -3.40 11.43
CA VAL A 17 -8.72 -2.18 12.23
C VAL A 17 -9.11 -2.43 13.69
N GLN A 18 -10.11 -3.27 13.95
CA GLN A 18 -10.56 -3.57 15.31
C GLN A 18 -9.53 -4.42 16.05
N GLY A 19 -8.94 -5.41 15.38
CA GLY A 19 -7.79 -6.17 15.88
C GLY A 19 -6.61 -5.28 16.24
N LEU A 20 -6.22 -4.38 15.34
CA LEU A 20 -5.11 -3.44 15.58
C LEU A 20 -5.36 -2.51 16.77
N VAL A 21 -6.57 -1.95 16.87
CA VAL A 21 -6.94 -1.08 18.00
C VAL A 21 -6.91 -1.85 19.32
N ARG A 22 -7.31 -3.13 19.31
CA ARG A 22 -7.22 -4.01 20.47
C ARG A 22 -5.78 -4.22 20.92
N ASP A 23 -4.86 -4.44 19.98
CA ASP A 23 -3.44 -4.68 20.26
C ASP A 23 -2.74 -3.45 20.86
N VAL A 24 -3.21 -2.24 20.58
CA VAL A 24 -2.72 -1.00 21.19
C VAL A 24 -3.10 -0.91 22.68
N GLY A 25 -4.17 -1.59 23.10
CA GLY A 25 -4.67 -1.57 24.48
C GLY A 25 -5.17 -0.19 24.94
N ASN A 26 -5.31 -0.01 26.25
CA ASN A 26 -5.85 1.22 26.86
C ASN A 26 -4.80 2.32 27.11
N SER A 27 -3.58 2.20 26.57
CA SER A 27 -2.53 3.18 26.85
C SER A 27 -2.89 4.57 26.33
N GLY A 28 -3.69 4.65 25.25
CA GLY A 28 -3.99 5.89 24.52
C GLY A 28 -2.72 6.61 24.02
N HIS A 29 -1.56 6.00 24.24
CA HIS A 29 -0.25 6.60 24.15
C HIS A 29 0.46 5.94 22.98
N VAL A 30 0.37 6.60 21.84
CA VAL A 30 1.24 6.30 20.71
C VAL A 30 2.47 7.17 20.88
N GLU A 31 3.59 6.58 21.28
CA GLU A 31 4.86 7.29 21.25
C GLU A 31 5.10 7.82 19.82
N GLN A 32 5.38 9.11 19.68
CA GLN A 32 5.75 9.69 18.40
C GLN A 32 7.16 9.22 18.05
N ARG A 33 7.25 8.06 17.38
CA ARG A 33 8.52 7.42 16.98
C ARG A 33 9.04 7.87 15.61
N MET A 34 8.31 8.74 14.92
CA MET A 34 8.77 9.27 13.63
C MET A 34 9.87 10.30 13.84
N ALA A 35 10.95 10.20 13.06
CA ALA A 35 12.01 11.20 13.05
C ALA A 35 11.44 12.58 12.66
N GLN A 36 12.04 13.66 13.17
CA GLN A 36 11.59 15.04 12.90
C GLN A 36 11.62 15.41 11.41
N ASP A 37 12.48 14.74 10.64
CA ASP A 37 12.65 14.92 9.20
C ASP A 37 11.88 13.87 8.38
N ALA A 38 11.00 13.08 9.02
CA ALA A 38 10.16 12.14 8.29
C ALA A 38 9.22 12.89 7.33
N PHE A 39 9.14 12.38 6.10
CA PHE A 39 8.29 12.94 5.03
C PHE A 39 7.42 11.84 4.42
N ILE A 40 6.35 12.23 3.72
CA ILE A 40 5.49 11.29 2.99
C ILE A 40 6.28 10.70 1.82
N GLY A 41 6.56 9.40 1.89
CA GLY A 41 7.22 8.65 0.83
C GLY A 41 6.23 8.06 -0.17
N HIS A 42 6.33 6.75 -0.36
CA HIS A 42 5.46 5.97 -1.24
C HIS A 42 4.03 5.94 -0.71
N ILE A 43 3.06 6.29 -1.55
CA ILE A 43 1.63 6.20 -1.21
C ILE A 43 0.97 4.97 -1.84
N HIS A 44 0.06 4.34 -1.11
CA HIS A 44 -0.76 3.22 -1.60
C HIS A 44 -2.21 3.65 -1.70
N MET A 45 -2.82 3.44 -2.87
CA MET A 45 -4.21 3.76 -3.12
C MET A 45 -4.98 2.52 -3.54
N ARG A 46 -6.21 2.39 -3.05
CA ARG A 46 -7.14 1.37 -3.54
C ARG A 46 -7.58 1.73 -4.96
N ALA A 47 -7.51 0.76 -5.87
CA ALA A 47 -7.97 0.91 -7.23
C ALA A 47 -8.87 -0.26 -7.64
N ARG A 48 -9.96 0.03 -8.37
CA ARG A 48 -10.78 -1.02 -8.98
C ARG A 48 -10.08 -1.68 -10.18
N ALA A 49 -9.33 -0.88 -10.95
CA ALA A 49 -8.61 -1.32 -12.14
C ALA A 49 -7.25 -0.60 -12.23
N PRO A 50 -6.21 -1.12 -11.57
CA PRO A 50 -4.87 -0.53 -11.54
C PRO A 50 -4.31 -0.23 -12.95
N GLU A 51 -4.58 -1.09 -13.93
CA GLU A 51 -4.13 -0.91 -15.32
C GLU A 51 -4.64 0.38 -15.95
N MET A 52 -5.83 0.84 -15.56
CA MET A 52 -6.38 2.11 -16.05
C MET A 52 -5.67 3.31 -15.45
N LEU A 53 -5.26 3.24 -14.18
CA LEU A 53 -4.47 4.28 -13.55
C LEU A 53 -3.07 4.34 -14.15
N MET A 54 -2.46 3.20 -14.48
CA MET A 54 -1.17 3.16 -15.16
C MET A 54 -1.16 3.96 -16.47
N LYS A 55 -2.27 3.95 -17.24
CA LYS A 55 -2.38 4.78 -18.45
C LYS A 55 -2.28 6.27 -18.15
N PHE A 56 -2.90 6.72 -17.06
CA PHE A 56 -2.83 8.11 -16.64
C PHE A 56 -1.44 8.47 -16.10
N TYR A 57 -0.92 7.72 -15.14
CA TYR A 57 0.35 8.05 -14.49
C TYR A 57 1.55 7.96 -15.46
N LEU A 58 1.59 6.95 -16.33
CA LEU A 58 2.67 6.84 -17.32
C LEU A 58 2.43 7.76 -18.52
N GLY A 59 1.22 7.73 -19.08
CA GLY A 59 0.92 8.38 -20.35
C GLY A 59 0.67 9.88 -20.26
N VAL A 60 0.17 10.38 -19.13
CA VAL A 60 -0.10 11.80 -18.91
C VAL A 60 0.95 12.44 -18.02
N LEU A 61 1.28 11.80 -16.90
CA LEU A 61 2.23 12.37 -15.92
C LEU A 61 3.69 12.00 -16.19
N GLY A 62 3.97 11.08 -17.12
CA GLY A 62 5.32 10.69 -17.48
C GLY A 62 6.04 9.85 -16.43
N PHE A 63 5.31 9.23 -15.49
CA PHE A 63 5.90 8.31 -14.52
C PHE A 63 6.42 7.06 -15.22
N ARG A 64 7.35 6.37 -14.58
CA ARG A 64 7.89 5.11 -15.06
C ARG A 64 7.29 3.95 -14.27
N PRO A 65 7.04 2.79 -14.92
CA PRO A 65 6.59 1.60 -14.23
C PRO A 65 7.64 1.13 -13.23
N HIS A 66 7.19 0.62 -12.09
CA HIS A 66 8.01 -0.08 -11.12
C HIS A 66 7.52 -1.53 -10.97
N ILE A 67 7.16 -1.98 -9.77
CA ILE A 67 6.70 -3.34 -9.52
C ILE A 67 5.26 -3.52 -10.01
N GLN A 68 4.98 -4.64 -10.69
CA GLN A 68 3.64 -5.01 -11.11
C GLN A 68 3.38 -6.49 -10.90
N SER A 69 2.23 -6.81 -10.31
CA SER A 69 1.70 -8.16 -10.19
C SER A 69 0.20 -8.16 -10.42
N ARG A 70 -0.21 -8.68 -11.58
CA ARG A 70 -1.62 -8.85 -11.93
C ARG A 70 -2.33 -9.82 -10.98
N THR A 71 -1.64 -10.90 -10.59
CA THR A 71 -2.19 -11.92 -9.68
C THR A 71 -2.59 -11.32 -8.34
N PHE A 72 -1.80 -10.38 -7.82
CA PHE A 72 -2.08 -9.69 -6.56
C PHE A 72 -2.78 -8.34 -6.74
N GLY A 73 -3.17 -7.98 -7.97
CA GLY A 73 -3.79 -6.68 -8.27
C GLY A 73 -2.95 -5.49 -7.80
N MET A 74 -1.62 -5.63 -7.84
CA MET A 74 -0.66 -4.66 -7.31
C MET A 74 0.14 -4.04 -8.44
N PHE A 75 0.14 -2.73 -8.53
CA PHE A 75 0.90 -1.98 -9.53
C PHE A 75 1.57 -0.80 -8.84
N ASP A 76 2.74 -0.40 -9.34
CA ASP A 76 3.47 0.73 -8.80
C ASP A 76 4.14 1.51 -9.93
N CYS A 77 4.22 2.81 -9.75
CA CYS A 77 4.87 3.71 -10.69
C CYS A 77 5.43 4.94 -9.97
N GLY A 78 6.41 5.58 -10.56
CA GLY A 78 6.99 6.76 -9.94
C GLY A 78 8.02 7.47 -10.81
N THR A 79 8.70 8.41 -10.17
CA THR A 79 9.90 9.04 -10.71
C THR A 79 11.15 8.26 -10.30
N GLU A 80 12.33 8.73 -10.66
CA GLU A 80 13.60 8.19 -10.18
C GLU A 80 13.83 8.44 -8.67
N ARG A 81 12.98 9.24 -8.02
CA ARG A 81 13.04 9.53 -6.59
C ARG A 81 11.90 8.83 -5.84
N ARG A 82 12.25 8.13 -4.75
CA ARG A 82 11.30 7.42 -3.87
C ARG A 82 10.13 8.25 -3.30
N PRO A 83 10.25 9.57 -3.00
CA PRO A 83 9.12 10.37 -2.51
C PRO A 83 7.97 10.52 -3.52
N HIS A 84 8.18 10.14 -4.79
CA HIS A 84 7.19 10.28 -5.85
C HIS A 84 6.84 8.91 -6.44
N MET A 85 6.57 7.93 -5.57
CA MET A 85 6.06 6.62 -5.95
C MET A 85 4.61 6.48 -5.51
N VAL A 86 3.81 5.84 -6.36
CA VAL A 86 2.38 5.66 -6.20
C VAL A 86 2.02 4.21 -6.55
N ALA A 87 1.66 3.46 -5.52
CA ALA A 87 1.14 2.10 -5.63
C ALA A 87 -0.38 2.09 -5.72
N PHE A 88 -0.89 1.18 -6.55
CA PHE A 88 -2.29 0.88 -6.73
C PHE A 88 -2.52 -0.57 -6.34
N ASN A 89 -3.51 -0.80 -5.48
CA ASN A 89 -3.84 -2.14 -5.01
C ASN A 89 -5.35 -2.39 -5.12
N ILE A 90 -5.72 -3.59 -5.57
CA ILE A 90 -7.08 -4.11 -5.41
C ILE A 90 -7.16 -4.75 -4.01
N TRP A 91 -7.61 -3.99 -3.01
CA TRP A 91 -7.96 -4.54 -1.70
C TRP A 91 -9.43 -4.97 -1.67
N ALA A 92 -9.71 -6.08 -0.99
CA ALA A 92 -11.04 -6.59 -0.69
C ALA A 92 -11.94 -6.66 -1.94
N ARG A 93 -11.88 -7.79 -2.64
CA ARG A 93 -12.74 -8.06 -3.80
C ARG A 93 -14.20 -8.15 -3.40
#